data_AF-A0A0M8VWJ7-F1
#
_entry.id   AF-A0A0M8VWJ7-F1
#
_cell.length_a   1.000
_cell.length_b   1.000
_cell.length_c   1.000
_cell.angle_alpha   90.00
_cell.angle_beta   90.00
_cell.angle_gamma   90.00
#
_symmetry.space_group_name_H-M   'P 1'
#
loop_
_entity.id
_entity.type
_entity.pdbx_description
1 polymer ?
#
loop_
_entity_poly.entity_id
_entity_poly.type
_entity_poly.pdbx_seq_one_letter_code
_entity_poly.pdbx_strand_id
1 'polypeptide(L)'
;MTADPWRVLTAGSGKFEVRIAPAGVSVWLDGRREVSLDRSVSQIGAPTAWAAGYQGDGVKVAVIGTGVDHTHPDPAHAEVAEKDFSGLGSSVDRIGHGTHMASTVAGRGAGASGKYKGVAPKAKILDARVFDD
;
A
#
# COMPACT_ATOMS: atom_id res chain seq x y z
N MET A 1 -17.20 7.31 -32.04
CA MET A 1 -16.30 6.77 -31.01
C MET A 1 -16.95 7.01 -29.66
N THR A 2 -17.03 6.01 -28.78
CA THR A 2 -17.55 6.18 -27.41
C THR A 2 -16.69 5.36 -26.43
N ALA A 3 -15.51 5.89 -26.13
CA ALA A 3 -14.91 5.75 -24.81
C ALA A 3 -15.47 6.93 -23.98
N ASP A 4 -15.67 6.83 -22.67
CA ASP A 4 -15.02 5.97 -21.70
C ASP A 4 -15.86 5.94 -20.41
N PRO A 5 -16.11 4.78 -19.75
CA PRO A 5 -16.85 4.79 -18.48
C PRO A 5 -16.10 5.22 -17.20
N TRP A 6 -14.75 5.30 -17.14
CA TRP A 6 -13.90 6.20 -16.28
C TRP A 6 -12.37 6.30 -16.68
N ARG A 7 -11.73 5.23 -17.21
CA ARG A 7 -10.61 5.18 -18.23
C ARG A 7 -9.88 3.81 -18.39
N VAL A 8 -10.32 2.86 -19.21
CA VAL A 8 -11.72 2.72 -19.62
C VAL A 8 -12.60 2.50 -18.41
N LEU A 9 -12.07 1.92 -17.30
CA LEU A 9 -12.42 2.37 -15.94
C LEU A 9 -11.17 2.89 -15.17
N THR A 10 -10.00 2.24 -15.22
CA THR A 10 -8.73 2.72 -14.56
C THR A 10 -7.42 2.05 -15.08
N ALA A 11 -7.40 1.50 -16.30
CA ALA A 11 -6.40 0.51 -16.76
C ALA A 11 -5.19 1.13 -17.52
N GLY A 12 -3.93 0.70 -17.36
CA GLY A 12 -3.38 -0.48 -16.67
C GLY A 12 -3.27 -1.71 -17.59
N SER A 13 -2.07 -2.24 -17.86
CA SER A 13 -1.80 -3.12 -19.01
C SER A 13 -2.28 -4.59 -18.92
N GLY A 14 -3.43 -4.85 -18.29
CA GLY A 14 -4.09 -6.16 -18.23
C GLY A 14 -5.08 -6.39 -19.39
N LYS A 15 -5.41 -7.66 -19.67
CA LYS A 15 -6.52 -8.04 -20.56
C LYS A 15 -7.82 -8.06 -19.74
N PHE A 16 -8.84 -7.30 -20.15
CA PHE A 16 -10.14 -7.23 -19.48
C PHE A 16 -11.28 -7.64 -20.43
N GLU A 17 -12.31 -8.31 -19.89
CA GLU A 17 -13.59 -8.52 -20.57
C GLU A 17 -14.64 -7.53 -20.05
N VAL A 18 -15.49 -7.00 -20.95
CA VAL A 18 -16.63 -6.15 -20.59
C VAL A 18 -17.93 -6.95 -20.74
N ARG A 19 -18.79 -6.93 -19.73
CA ARG A 19 -20.10 -7.60 -19.74
C ARG A 19 -21.20 -6.64 -19.24
N ILE A 20 -22.43 -6.83 -19.72
CA ILE A 20 -23.58 -6.02 -19.29
C ILE A 20 -24.03 -6.51 -17.91
N ALA A 21 -24.23 -5.59 -16.96
CA ALA A 21 -24.72 -5.91 -15.63
C ALA A 21 -26.24 -6.19 -15.63
N PRO A 22 -26.77 -6.97 -14.65
CA PRO A 22 -28.21 -7.11 -14.45
C PRO A 22 -28.89 -5.75 -14.22
N ALA A 23 -30.16 -5.64 -14.61
CA ALA A 23 -30.95 -4.44 -14.38
C ALA A 23 -31.02 -4.11 -12.88
N GLY A 24 -30.64 -2.87 -12.51
CA GLY A 24 -30.63 -2.38 -11.13
C GLY A 24 -29.26 -2.07 -10.54
N VAL A 25 -28.16 -2.45 -11.20
CA VAL A 25 -26.79 -2.11 -10.77
C VAL A 25 -26.33 -0.78 -11.38
N SER A 26 -25.79 0.13 -10.56
CA SER A 26 -25.23 1.42 -11.00
C SER A 26 -23.83 1.65 -10.40
N VAL A 27 -22.99 2.42 -11.11
CA VAL A 27 -21.59 2.69 -10.74
C VAL A 27 -21.34 4.20 -10.81
N TRP A 28 -20.65 4.74 -9.82
CA TRP A 28 -20.40 6.18 -9.65
C TRP A 28 -18.91 6.43 -9.34
N LEU A 29 -18.38 7.60 -9.74
CA LEU A 29 -17.00 7.98 -9.41
C LEU A 29 -16.91 8.53 -7.99
N ASP A 30 -16.22 7.83 -7.08
CA ASP A 30 -15.92 8.30 -5.72
C ASP A 30 -14.90 9.45 -5.68
N GLY A 31 -14.09 9.60 -6.75
CA GLY A 31 -13.18 10.73 -6.95
C GLY A 31 -11.85 10.31 -7.55
N ARG A 32 -11.11 11.27 -8.12
CA ARG A 32 -9.72 11.06 -8.56
C ARG A 32 -8.78 11.31 -7.38
N ARG A 33 -8.02 10.30 -6.96
CA ARG A 33 -6.99 10.43 -5.91
C ARG A 33 -5.59 10.36 -6.53
N GLU A 34 -4.67 11.17 -6.02
CA GLU A 34 -3.24 11.12 -6.33
C GLU A 34 -2.48 10.49 -5.16
N VAL A 35 -1.56 9.57 -5.46
CA VAL A 35 -0.57 9.10 -4.45
C VAL A 35 0.41 10.24 -4.21
N SER A 36 0.56 10.68 -2.95
CA SER A 36 1.41 11.83 -2.57
C SER A 36 2.62 11.47 -1.71
N LEU A 37 2.94 10.18 -1.54
CA LEU A 37 4.01 9.72 -0.65
C LEU A 37 5.37 10.33 -1.02
N ASP A 38 5.64 10.48 -2.32
CA ASP A 38 6.81 11.17 -2.88
C ASP A 38 6.92 12.64 -2.44
N ARG A 39 5.78 13.34 -2.31
CA ARG A 39 5.70 14.71 -1.76
C ARG A 39 5.84 14.71 -0.23
N SER A 40 5.07 13.89 0.48
CA SER A 40 4.97 13.90 1.94
C SER A 40 6.27 13.48 2.64
N VAL A 41 6.96 12.46 2.13
CA VAL A 41 8.24 11.98 2.70
C VAL A 41 9.34 13.04 2.57
N SER A 42 9.32 13.80 1.47
CA SER A 42 10.22 14.95 1.26
C SER A 42 9.90 16.12 2.20
N GLN A 43 8.61 16.43 2.42
CA GLN A 43 8.16 17.52 3.30
C GLN A 43 8.57 17.33 4.76
N ILE A 44 8.59 16.09 5.27
CA ILE A 44 9.03 15.80 6.65
C ILE A 44 10.55 15.69 6.81
N GLY A 45 11.33 15.95 5.75
CA GLY A 45 12.80 15.95 5.82
C GLY A 45 13.46 14.57 5.82
N ALA A 46 12.75 13.49 5.51
CA ALA A 46 13.31 12.15 5.48
C ALA A 46 14.53 12.00 4.54
N PRO A 47 14.59 12.63 3.34
CA PRO A 47 15.79 12.61 2.50
C PRO A 47 17.06 13.14 3.20
N THR A 48 16.92 14.15 4.06
CA THR A 48 18.03 14.68 4.87
C THR A 48 18.51 13.65 5.89
N ALA A 49 17.59 12.95 6.54
CA ALA A 49 17.92 11.85 7.46
C ALA A 49 18.62 10.68 6.74
N TRP A 50 18.13 10.30 5.54
CA TRP A 50 18.75 9.26 4.71
C TRP A 50 20.17 9.63 4.27
N ALA A 51 20.40 10.90 3.89
CA ALA A 51 21.71 11.41 3.51
C ALA A 51 22.70 11.42 4.69
N ALA A 52 22.20 11.61 5.92
CA ALA A 52 22.96 11.44 7.16
C ALA A 52 23.11 9.98 7.61
N GLY A 53 22.63 9.01 6.82
CA GLY A 53 22.76 7.57 7.08
C GLY A 53 21.56 6.92 7.80
N TYR A 54 20.60 7.69 8.28
CA TYR A 54 19.47 7.18 9.07
C TYR A 54 18.33 6.70 8.15
N GLN A 55 18.22 5.39 7.93
CA GLN A 55 17.17 4.77 7.10
C GLN A 55 16.29 3.75 7.85
N GLY A 56 16.39 3.72 9.19
CA GLY A 56 15.67 2.77 10.04
C GLY A 56 16.39 1.44 10.27
N ASP A 57 17.67 1.32 9.91
CA ASP A 57 18.49 0.13 10.22
C ASP A 57 18.36 -0.26 11.71
N GLY A 58 18.04 -1.53 11.98
CA GLY A 58 17.87 -2.06 13.34
C GLY A 58 16.52 -1.74 14.02
N VAL A 59 15.69 -0.86 13.47
CA VAL A 59 14.39 -0.48 14.04
C VAL A 59 13.30 -1.47 13.59
N LYS A 60 12.43 -1.85 14.52
CA LYS A 60 11.17 -2.57 14.26
C LYS A 60 9.99 -1.63 14.50
N VAL A 61 9.04 -1.59 13.58
CA VAL A 61 7.79 -0.81 13.69
C VAL A 61 6.62 -1.78 13.60
N ALA A 62 5.73 -1.75 14.60
CA ALA A 62 4.48 -2.50 14.54
C ALA A 62 3.44 -1.73 13.73
N VAL A 63 2.84 -2.39 12.73
CA VAL A 63 1.70 -1.87 11.97
C VAL A 63 0.46 -2.54 12.55
N ILE A 64 -0.31 -1.76 13.32
CA ILE A 64 -1.54 -2.24 13.95
C ILE A 64 -2.70 -1.81 13.06
N GLY A 65 -3.38 -2.76 12.40
CA GLY A 65 -4.32 -2.43 11.32
C GLY A 65 -5.15 -3.59 10.78
N THR A 66 -5.43 -3.55 9.47
CA THR A 66 -6.18 -4.56 8.71
C THR A 66 -5.34 -5.77 8.30
N GLY A 67 -4.09 -5.84 8.73
CA GLY A 67 -3.09 -6.81 8.25
C GLY A 67 -2.04 -6.17 7.35
N VAL A 68 -1.14 -6.97 6.77
CA VAL A 68 -0.24 -6.57 5.68
C VAL A 68 -0.26 -7.63 4.57
N ASP A 69 -0.29 -7.19 3.31
CA ASP A 69 0.00 -8.07 2.18
C ASP A 69 1.52 -8.29 2.06
N HIS A 70 2.01 -9.36 2.68
CA HIS A 70 3.41 -9.79 2.62
C HIS A 70 3.87 -10.19 1.21
N THR A 71 2.96 -10.31 0.22
CA THR A 71 3.30 -10.58 -1.18
C THR A 71 3.48 -9.30 -2.00
N HIS A 72 2.99 -8.15 -1.51
CA HIS A 72 3.18 -6.87 -2.20
C HIS A 72 4.68 -6.54 -2.27
N PRO A 73 5.24 -6.21 -3.46
CA PRO A 73 6.69 -6.10 -3.64
C PRO A 73 7.35 -4.98 -2.83
N ASP A 74 6.56 -4.07 -2.25
CA ASP A 74 7.07 -2.89 -1.53
C ASP A 74 7.29 -3.08 -0.01
N PRO A 75 6.38 -3.69 0.79
CA PRO A 75 6.66 -4.04 2.18
C PRO A 75 7.27 -5.44 2.37
N ALA A 76 7.21 -6.36 1.39
CA ALA A 76 7.62 -7.76 1.53
C ALA A 76 9.05 -8.00 2.06
N HIS A 77 10.00 -7.07 1.82
CA HIS A 77 11.36 -7.17 2.38
C HIS A 77 11.48 -6.74 3.84
N ALA A 78 10.49 -6.02 4.35
CA ALA A 78 10.50 -5.34 5.63
C ALA A 78 9.75 -6.14 6.68
N GLU A 79 8.67 -6.83 6.30
CA GLU A 79 7.93 -7.69 7.19
C GLU A 79 8.79 -8.86 7.71
N VAL A 80 8.76 -9.10 9.02
CA VAL A 80 9.56 -10.16 9.68
C VAL A 80 8.77 -10.97 10.70
N ALA A 81 7.55 -10.57 11.02
CA ALA A 81 6.59 -11.33 11.81
C ALA A 81 5.18 -10.77 11.56
N GLU A 82 4.20 -11.65 11.58
CA GLU A 82 2.78 -11.32 11.45
C GLU A 82 2.01 -11.96 12.62
N LYS A 83 0.92 -11.32 13.06
CA LYS A 83 0.01 -11.91 14.05
C LYS A 83 -1.40 -11.34 13.94
N ASP A 84 -2.35 -12.25 13.69
CA ASP A 84 -3.77 -11.96 13.83
C ASP A 84 -4.24 -11.94 15.30
N PHE A 85 -4.94 -10.87 15.66
CA PHE A 85 -5.69 -10.66 16.90
C PHE A 85 -7.19 -10.36 16.64
N SER A 86 -7.61 -10.23 15.37
CA SER A 86 -9.01 -10.02 14.97
C SER A 86 -9.86 -11.29 15.07
N GLY A 87 -9.23 -12.47 15.00
CA GLY A 87 -9.90 -13.77 15.05
C GLY A 87 -10.31 -14.32 13.68
N LEU A 88 -9.91 -13.65 12.59
CA LEU A 88 -10.15 -14.09 11.21
C LEU A 88 -9.19 -15.21 10.76
N GLY A 89 -8.16 -15.53 11.55
CA GLY A 89 -7.23 -16.64 11.32
C GLY A 89 -6.16 -16.34 10.26
N SER A 90 -5.98 -15.08 9.87
CA SER A 90 -5.00 -14.66 8.87
C SER A 90 -4.62 -13.19 9.04
N SER A 91 -3.32 -12.89 8.86
CA SER A 91 -2.78 -11.53 8.86
C SER A 91 -2.82 -10.84 7.49
N VAL A 92 -3.29 -11.53 6.44
CA VAL A 92 -3.34 -10.97 5.08
C VAL A 92 -4.34 -9.82 5.02
N ASP A 93 -3.87 -8.65 4.57
CA ASP A 93 -4.69 -7.46 4.33
C ASP A 93 -5.53 -7.62 3.06
N ARG A 94 -6.86 -7.53 3.16
CA ARG A 94 -7.76 -7.53 1.99
C ARG A 94 -8.31 -6.14 1.64
N ILE A 95 -8.02 -5.15 2.47
CA ILE A 95 -8.49 -3.77 2.35
C ILE A 95 -7.40 -2.82 1.85
N GLY A 96 -6.13 -3.17 2.11
CA GLY A 96 -4.96 -2.43 1.66
C GLY A 96 -4.53 -1.31 2.60
N HIS A 97 -5.27 -1.04 3.69
CA HIS A 97 -4.95 0.06 4.61
C HIS A 97 -3.65 -0.22 5.39
N GLY A 98 -3.51 -1.41 5.98
CA GLY A 98 -2.28 -1.80 6.67
C GLY A 98 -1.09 -1.99 5.74
N THR A 99 -1.30 -2.51 4.53
CA THR A 99 -0.28 -2.58 3.46
C THR A 99 0.19 -1.20 3.03
N HIS A 100 -0.71 -0.22 2.91
CA HIS A 100 -0.38 1.17 2.63
C HIS A 100 0.39 1.83 3.78
N MET A 101 0.04 1.54 5.04
CA MET A 101 0.81 1.97 6.21
C MET A 101 2.23 1.35 6.21
N ALA A 102 2.35 0.05 6.01
CA ALA A 102 3.64 -0.65 5.94
C ALA A 102 4.54 -0.11 4.82
N SER A 103 3.98 0.19 3.65
CA SER A 103 4.70 0.80 2.52
C SER A 103 5.09 2.26 2.82
N THR A 104 4.21 3.04 3.46
CA THR A 104 4.52 4.40 3.94
C THR A 104 5.68 4.41 4.94
N VAL A 105 5.78 3.41 5.82
CA VAL A 105 6.86 3.28 6.80
C VAL A 105 8.15 2.76 6.17
N ALA A 106 8.13 1.56 5.59
CA ALA A 106 9.35 0.81 5.21
C ALA A 106 9.42 0.40 3.73
N GLY A 107 8.49 0.87 2.90
CA GLY A 107 8.49 0.66 1.46
C GLY A 107 9.76 1.17 0.78
N ARG A 108 10.15 0.54 -0.32
CA ARG A 108 11.32 0.92 -1.13
C ARG A 108 10.95 1.65 -2.42
N GLY A 109 9.65 1.83 -2.70
CA GLY A 109 9.14 2.25 -4.00
C GLY A 109 9.28 1.15 -5.06
N ALA A 110 9.25 -0.12 -4.67
CA ALA A 110 9.29 -1.26 -5.58
C ALA A 110 8.05 -1.25 -6.50
N GLY A 111 8.24 -1.51 -7.79
CA GLY A 111 7.20 -1.29 -8.82
C GLY A 111 7.05 0.17 -9.30
N ALA A 112 7.67 1.13 -8.62
CA ALA A 112 7.66 2.56 -9.00
C ALA A 112 9.08 3.16 -9.11
N SER A 113 10.09 2.33 -9.41
CA SER A 113 11.50 2.73 -9.54
C SER A 113 12.05 3.56 -8.37
N GLY A 114 11.58 3.29 -7.14
CA GLY A 114 11.99 4.00 -5.93
C GLY A 114 11.25 5.32 -5.66
N LYS A 115 10.27 5.70 -6.50
CA LYS A 115 9.51 6.95 -6.37
C LYS A 115 8.72 7.04 -5.05
N TYR A 116 8.02 5.98 -4.69
CA TYR A 116 7.17 5.90 -3.49
C TYR A 116 7.90 5.21 -2.33
N LYS A 117 9.13 5.63 -2.06
CA LYS A 117 9.92 5.11 -0.93
C LYS A 117 9.35 5.61 0.40
N GLY A 118 9.16 4.69 1.35
CA GLY A 118 8.71 5.00 2.70
C GLY A 118 9.76 5.73 3.54
N VAL A 119 9.33 6.24 4.69
CA VAL A 119 10.13 7.12 5.59
C VAL A 119 11.40 6.44 6.10
N ALA A 120 11.34 5.14 6.40
CA ALA A 120 12.39 4.32 7.00
C ALA A 120 12.58 3.01 6.19
N PRO A 121 13.13 3.08 4.96
CA PRO A 121 13.13 1.99 3.96
C PRO A 121 13.98 0.75 4.32
N LYS A 122 14.62 0.76 5.49
CA LYS A 122 15.36 -0.37 6.06
C LYS A 122 14.87 -0.79 7.45
N ALA A 123 13.85 -0.12 8.00
CA ALA A 123 13.14 -0.63 9.16
C ALA A 123 12.48 -1.98 8.84
N LYS A 124 12.15 -2.70 9.91
CA LYS A 124 11.39 -3.95 9.83
C LYS A 124 9.96 -3.74 10.31
N ILE A 125 9.00 -4.37 9.63
CA ILE A 125 7.58 -4.34 9.96
C ILE A 125 7.22 -5.58 10.77
N LEU A 126 6.40 -5.35 11.80
CA LEU A 126 5.67 -6.40 12.51
C LEU A 126 4.19 -6.16 12.20
N ASP A 127 3.52 -7.06 11.48
CA ASP A 127 2.09 -6.96 11.29
C ASP A 127 1.34 -7.42 12.56
N ALA A 128 0.36 -6.61 12.95
CA ALA A 128 -0.55 -6.88 14.04
C ALA A 128 -1.98 -6.58 13.58
N ARG A 129 -2.61 -7.55 12.90
CA ARG A 129 -4.00 -7.41 12.46
C ARG A 129 -4.94 -7.37 13.66
N VAL A 130 -5.71 -6.29 13.78
CA VAL A 130 -6.72 -6.08 14.83
C VAL A 130 -8.10 -5.72 14.26
N PHE A 131 -8.16 -5.27 13.01
CA PHE A 131 -9.40 -4.90 12.33
C PHE A 131 -9.86 -5.99 11.36
N ASP A 132 -11.16 -6.02 11.10
CA ASP A 132 -11.82 -6.82 10.08
C ASP A 132 -11.57 -6.28 8.66
N ASP A 133 -12.19 -6.92 7.66
CA ASP A 133 -12.17 -6.50 6.25
C ASP A 133 -13.40 -5.62 5.96
#